data_AF-A0A378VUH4-F1
#
_entry.id   AF-A0A378VUH4-F1
#
_cell.length_a   1.000
_cell.length_b   1.000
_cell.length_c   1.000
_cell.angle_alpha   90.00
_cell.angle_beta   90.00
_cell.angle_gamma   90.00
#
_symmetry.space_group_name_H-M   'P 1'
#
loop_
_entity.id
_entity.type
_entity.pdbx_description
1 polymer ?
#
loop_
_entity_poly.entity_id
_entity_poly.type
_entity_poly.pdbx_seq_one_letter_code
_entity_poly.pdbx_strand_id
1 'polypeptide(L)'
;MMPIMEDEHGTYIMNSKDLRGIEVVEKLAKIGVDSLKVEGRTKSLYYVARVAQSYRKAIHDAVAGRPFDYSLLSELEGLANRGYTSGFLERHQTQDYQNYLSGHSTAKQSQYVGHVTEIDEMAGRPSKLKTASPSAIRSKSSTRAATKPSNWNK
;
A
#
# COMPACT_ATOMS: atom_id res chain seq x y z
N MET A 1 26.66 4.06 26.34
CA MET A 1 26.02 2.92 25.65
C MET A 1 24.53 3.01 25.92
N MET A 2 23.69 3.07 24.88
CA MET A 2 22.24 3.26 25.06
C MET A 2 21.63 1.90 25.45
N PRO A 3 20.85 1.80 26.54
CA PRO A 3 20.35 0.51 27.04
C PRO A 3 19.30 -0.07 26.10
N ILE A 4 19.43 -1.37 25.83
CA ILE A 4 18.44 -2.16 25.09
C ILE A 4 17.35 -2.55 26.10
N MET A 5 16.14 -2.03 25.93
CA MET A 5 14.99 -2.43 26.75
C MET A 5 14.17 -3.46 25.98
N GLU A 6 14.04 -4.65 26.56
CA GLU A 6 13.15 -5.74 26.13
C GLU A 6 11.97 -5.84 27.08
N ASP A 7 10.76 -5.88 26.52
CA ASP A 7 9.55 -6.33 27.21
C ASP A 7 8.93 -7.52 26.44
N GLU A 8 7.75 -7.98 26.87
CA GLU A 8 6.98 -9.07 26.22
C GLU A 8 6.61 -8.79 24.74
N HIS A 9 6.85 -7.57 24.24
CA HIS A 9 6.61 -7.16 22.85
C HIS A 9 7.91 -6.95 22.04
N GLY A 10 9.08 -7.19 22.63
CA GLY A 10 10.39 -7.24 21.98
C GLY A 10 11.25 -5.98 22.14
N THR A 11 12.44 -6.00 21.55
CA THR A 11 13.39 -4.87 21.58
C THR A 11 12.89 -3.71 20.69
N TYR A 12 12.55 -2.57 21.28
CA TYR A 12 12.05 -1.35 20.59
C TYR A 12 13.02 -0.72 19.59
N ILE A 13 14.31 -1.08 19.63
CA ILE A 13 15.32 -0.62 18.65
C ILE A 13 15.01 -1.14 17.23
N MET A 14 14.25 -2.24 17.09
CA MET A 14 14.00 -2.91 15.81
C MET A 14 12.64 -2.59 15.18
N ASN A 15 11.81 -1.73 15.80
CA ASN A 15 10.49 -1.34 15.27
C ASN A 15 10.53 0.00 14.51
N SER A 16 11.34 0.07 13.46
CA SER A 16 11.45 1.29 12.64
C SER A 16 10.19 1.50 11.81
N LYS A 17 9.71 2.76 11.79
CA LYS A 17 8.68 3.23 10.85
C LYS A 17 9.10 2.96 9.39
N ASP A 18 8.12 2.83 8.50
CA ASP A 18 8.37 2.63 7.07
C ASP A 18 8.87 3.95 6.44
N LEU A 19 9.90 3.89 5.58
CA LEU A 19 10.42 5.07 4.89
C LEU A 19 9.42 5.52 3.81
N ARG A 20 9.00 6.79 3.85
CA ARG A 20 8.23 7.45 2.79
C ARG A 20 8.91 8.76 2.42
N GLY A 21 9.04 8.98 1.11
CA GLY A 21 9.64 10.20 0.58
C GLY A 21 8.95 10.66 -0.70
N ILE A 22 7.63 10.46 -0.80
CA ILE A 22 6.89 10.86 -2.01
C ILE A 22 6.86 12.39 -2.15
N GLU A 23 6.90 13.11 -1.03
CA GLU A 23 6.94 14.57 -0.93
C GLU A 23 8.21 15.18 -1.49
N VAL A 24 9.33 14.45 -1.42
CA VAL A 24 10.64 14.93 -1.89
C VAL A 24 10.96 14.49 -3.31
N VAL A 25 10.04 13.80 -4.01
CA VAL A 25 10.26 13.30 -5.38
C VAL A 25 10.69 14.41 -6.33
N GLU A 26 10.11 15.61 -6.22
CA GLU A 26 10.51 16.75 -7.03
C GLU A 26 11.97 17.16 -6.79
N LYS A 27 12.40 17.20 -5.52
CA LYS A 27 13.79 17.51 -5.16
C LYS A 27 14.74 16.42 -5.69
N LEU A 28 14.36 15.14 -5.54
CA LEU A 28 15.13 14.01 -6.04
C LEU A 28 15.29 14.03 -7.57
N ALA A 29 14.22 14.36 -8.30
CA ALA A 29 14.27 14.51 -9.75
C ALA A 29 15.22 15.65 -10.16
N LYS A 30 15.15 16.81 -9.48
CA LYS A 30 15.99 17.98 -9.78
C LYS A 30 17.49 17.75 -9.56
N ILE A 31 17.87 16.90 -8.60
CA ILE A 31 19.28 16.54 -8.35
C ILE A 31 19.79 15.40 -9.24
N GLY A 32 18.95 14.90 -10.18
CA GLY A 32 19.35 13.88 -11.14
C GLY A 32 19.23 12.43 -10.66
N VAL A 33 18.31 12.12 -9.73
CA VAL A 33 18.02 10.71 -9.38
C VAL A 33 17.26 10.03 -10.51
N ASP A 34 17.86 8.99 -11.10
CA ASP A 34 17.27 8.25 -12.22
C ASP A 34 16.28 7.17 -11.81
N SER A 35 16.39 6.65 -10.58
CA SER A 35 15.56 5.54 -10.14
C SER A 35 15.22 5.59 -8.65
N LEU A 36 14.00 5.15 -8.34
CA LEU A 36 13.50 4.94 -6.99
C LEU A 36 13.14 3.47 -6.81
N LYS A 37 13.40 2.93 -5.63
CA LYS A 37 13.09 1.53 -5.29
C LYS A 37 11.94 1.45 -4.30
N VAL A 38 10.96 0.62 -4.61
CA VAL A 38 9.92 0.20 -3.66
C VAL A 38 10.35 -1.12 -3.00
N GLU A 39 10.38 -1.17 -1.67
CA GLU A 39 10.59 -2.40 -0.90
C GLU A 39 9.24 -3.04 -0.58
N GLY A 40 9.08 -4.32 -0.90
CA GLY A 40 7.81 -5.01 -0.70
C GLY A 40 7.93 -6.51 -0.47
N ARG A 41 9.07 -7.03 0.01
CA ARG A 41 9.29 -8.49 0.15
C ARG A 41 8.21 -9.19 0.98
N THR A 42 7.70 -8.48 1.98
CA THR A 42 6.65 -8.96 2.90
C THR A 42 5.30 -8.29 2.66
N LYS A 43 5.19 -7.45 1.63
CA LYS A 43 3.99 -6.67 1.31
C LYS A 43 3.17 -7.38 0.23
N SER A 44 1.86 -7.09 0.19
CA SER A 44 0.96 -7.68 -0.81
C SER A 44 1.21 -7.12 -2.21
N LEU A 45 0.78 -7.85 -3.24
CA LEU A 45 0.83 -7.36 -4.63
C LEU A 45 0.09 -6.02 -4.79
N TYR A 46 -1.05 -5.87 -4.11
CA TYR A 46 -1.80 -4.61 -4.09
C TYR A 46 -1.02 -3.46 -3.48
N TYR A 47 -0.29 -3.69 -2.38
CA TYR A 47 0.59 -2.69 -1.79
C TYR A 47 1.59 -2.19 -2.82
N VAL A 48 2.35 -3.10 -3.44
CA VAL A 48 3.39 -2.74 -4.41
C VAL A 48 2.80 -2.02 -5.62
N ALA A 49 1.65 -2.48 -6.14
CA ALA A 49 0.97 -1.84 -7.26
C ALA A 49 0.51 -0.41 -6.93
N ARG A 50 -0.10 -0.19 -5.75
CA ARG A 50 -0.56 1.14 -5.34
C ARG A 50 0.61 2.08 -5.09
N VAL A 51 1.65 1.64 -4.40
CA VAL A 51 2.86 2.46 -4.20
C VAL A 51 3.48 2.85 -5.54
N ALA A 52 3.62 1.90 -6.47
CA ALA A 52 4.18 2.18 -7.79
C ALA A 52 3.33 3.19 -8.58
N GLN A 53 2.00 3.10 -8.51
CA GLN A 53 1.09 4.05 -9.16
C GLN A 53 1.23 5.46 -8.57
N SER A 54 1.19 5.61 -7.25
CA SER A 54 1.30 6.91 -6.58
C SER A 54 2.67 7.56 -6.87
N TYR A 55 3.77 6.79 -6.79
CA TYR A 55 5.11 7.31 -7.11
C TYR A 55 5.28 7.64 -8.59
N ARG A 56 4.72 6.85 -9.51
CA ARG A 56 4.74 7.17 -10.94
C ARG A 56 4.07 8.52 -11.20
N LYS A 57 2.90 8.77 -10.61
CA LYS A 57 2.21 10.05 -10.74
C LYS A 57 3.05 11.21 -10.19
N ALA A 58 3.60 11.07 -8.98
CA ALA A 58 4.48 12.08 -8.40
C ALA A 58 5.70 12.40 -9.28
N ILE A 59 6.33 11.38 -9.88
CA ILE A 59 7.45 11.55 -10.82
C ILE A 59 6.99 12.31 -12.07
N HIS A 60 5.87 11.90 -12.69
CA HIS A 60 5.36 12.58 -13.88
C HIS A 60 4.98 14.03 -13.62
N ASP A 61 4.39 14.32 -12.46
CA ASP A 61 4.03 15.68 -12.06
C ASP A 61 5.28 16.53 -11.83
N ALA A 62 6.28 15.99 -11.11
CA ALA A 62 7.56 16.66 -10.88
C ALA A 62 8.31 16.97 -12.18
N VAL A 63 8.43 16.02 -13.10
CA VAL A 63 9.12 16.20 -14.39
C VAL A 63 8.39 17.23 -15.27
N ALA A 64 7.06 17.29 -15.18
CA ALA A 64 6.25 18.25 -15.92
C ALA A 64 6.14 19.63 -15.23
N GLY A 65 6.79 19.84 -14.08
CA GLY A 65 6.70 21.09 -13.32
C GLY A 65 5.32 21.36 -12.72
N ARG A 66 4.49 20.33 -12.52
CA ARG A 66 3.19 20.44 -11.86
C ARG A 66 3.35 20.45 -10.34
N PRO A 67 2.46 21.14 -9.60
CA PRO A 67 2.48 21.11 -8.14
C PRO A 67 2.23 19.70 -7.61
N PHE A 68 2.78 19.41 -6.43
CA PHE A 68 2.60 18.12 -5.76
C PHE A 68 1.13 17.87 -5.41
N ASP A 69 0.62 16.70 -5.77
CA ASP A 69 -0.72 16.26 -5.42
C ASP A 69 -0.75 15.63 -4.02
N TYR A 70 -1.28 16.37 -3.05
CA TYR A 70 -1.39 15.92 -1.65
C TYR A 70 -2.31 14.72 -1.43
N SER A 71 -3.21 14.40 -2.37
CA SER A 71 -4.06 13.20 -2.25
C SER A 71 -3.25 11.90 -2.22
N LEU A 72 -2.06 11.91 -2.81
CA LEU A 72 -1.13 10.77 -2.82
C LEU A 72 -0.68 10.37 -1.40
N LEU A 73 -0.65 11.31 -0.45
CA LEU A 73 -0.32 11.01 0.95
C LEU A 73 -1.40 10.14 1.58
N SER A 74 -2.66 10.47 1.34
CA SER A 74 -3.80 9.70 1.84
C SER A 74 -3.88 8.32 1.19
N GLU A 75 -3.56 8.21 -0.11
CA GLU A 75 -3.48 6.91 -0.79
C GLU A 75 -2.46 5.97 -0.13
N LEU A 76 -1.29 6.49 0.22
CA LEU A 76 -0.23 5.70 0.86
C LEU A 76 -0.53 5.41 2.34
N GLU A 77 -1.16 6.34 3.07
CA GLU A 77 -1.59 6.13 4.46
C GLU A 77 -2.62 5.00 4.59
N GLY A 78 -3.46 4.80 3.57
CA GLY A 78 -4.45 3.72 3.53
C GLY A 78 -3.84 2.31 3.38
N LEU A 79 -2.58 2.20 2.96
CA LEU A 79 -1.88 0.94 2.78
C LEU A 79 -1.34 0.38 4.12
N ALA A 80 -1.12 -0.94 4.19
CA ALA A 80 -0.55 -1.58 5.37
C ALA A 80 0.87 -1.06 5.67
N ASN A 81 1.01 -0.26 6.72
CA ASN A 81 2.28 0.37 7.12
C ASN A 81 2.45 0.40 8.65
N ARG A 82 3.68 0.65 9.12
CA ARG A 82 4.04 0.80 10.55
C ARG A 82 4.22 2.28 10.95
N GLY A 83 3.44 3.17 10.35
CA GLY A 83 3.71 4.60 10.35
C GLY A 83 4.84 4.95 9.40
N TYR A 84 4.86 6.21 8.96
CA TYR A 84 5.86 6.71 8.02
C TYR A 84 6.90 7.60 8.69
N THR A 85 8.10 7.58 8.13
CA THR A 85 9.18 8.53 8.42
C THR A 85 9.84 8.99 7.12
N SER A 86 10.29 10.24 7.08
CA SER A 86 11.10 10.78 5.98
C SER A 86 12.55 10.29 6.04
N GLY A 87 12.97 9.66 7.15
CA GLY A 87 14.35 9.20 7.30
C GLY A 87 15.33 10.36 7.14
N PHE A 88 16.41 10.12 6.41
CA PHE A 88 17.42 11.14 6.10
C PHE A 88 17.13 11.94 4.82
N LEU A 89 15.94 11.79 4.22
CA LEU A 89 15.60 12.53 3.00
C LEU A 89 15.38 14.03 3.26
N GLU A 90 15.12 14.41 4.52
CA GLU A 90 15.04 15.81 4.94
C GLU A 90 15.91 16.06 6.18
N ARG A 91 16.59 17.22 6.23
CA ARG A 91 17.57 17.54 7.27
C ARG A 91 16.96 17.92 8.63
N HIS A 92 15.68 18.29 8.70
CA HIS A 92 15.05 18.82 9.92
C HIS A 92 13.59 18.38 10.03
N GLN A 93 13.29 17.48 10.98
CA GLN A 93 12.05 17.47 11.76
C GLN A 93 12.11 16.48 12.94
N THR A 94 11.26 16.76 13.93
CA THR A 94 11.22 16.37 15.34
C THR A 94 11.22 14.87 15.66
N GLN A 95 11.57 14.59 16.91
CA GLN A 95 12.11 13.37 17.52
C GLN A 95 11.17 12.15 17.61
N ASP A 96 10.29 11.93 16.63
CA ASP A 96 9.29 10.84 16.66
C ASP A 96 9.59 9.75 15.62
N TYR A 97 10.78 9.15 15.67
CA TYR A 97 11.18 8.06 14.76
C TYR A 97 10.78 6.67 15.25
N GLN A 98 10.39 6.53 16.52
CA GLN A 98 10.04 5.24 17.11
C GLN A 98 8.53 5.07 17.22
N ASN A 99 8.07 3.89 16.81
CA ASN A 99 6.68 3.49 16.91
C ASN A 99 6.47 2.82 18.28
N TYR A 100 6.16 3.63 19.30
CA TYR A 100 6.02 3.20 20.70
C TYR A 100 4.72 2.41 20.99
N LEU A 101 3.82 2.27 20.01
CA LEU A 101 2.45 1.79 20.23
C LEU A 101 2.10 0.48 19.49
N SER A 102 2.83 0.08 18.45
CA SER A 102 2.55 -1.18 17.72
C SER A 102 3.70 -1.66 16.84
N GLY A 103 4.01 -2.96 16.90
CA GLY A 103 5.11 -3.61 16.17
C GLY A 103 4.77 -4.14 14.76
N HIS A 104 3.49 -4.12 14.37
CA HIS A 104 3.03 -4.74 13.13
C HIS A 104 2.38 -3.75 12.18
N SER A 105 2.49 -4.00 10.87
CA SER A 105 1.82 -3.18 9.85
C SER A 105 0.31 -3.36 9.98
N THR A 106 -0.45 -2.27 10.08
CA THR A 106 -1.92 -2.30 10.05
C THR A 106 -2.42 -1.59 8.80
N ALA A 107 -3.35 -2.22 8.07
CA ALA A 107 -4.07 -1.55 7.00
C ALA A 107 -5.29 -0.86 7.62
N LYS A 108 -5.32 0.47 7.61
CA LYS A 108 -6.43 1.21 8.21
C LYS A 108 -7.72 1.15 7.37
N GLN A 109 -7.62 0.89 6.05
CA GLN A 109 -8.77 1.08 5.14
C GLN A 109 -9.01 -0.02 4.10
N SER A 110 -8.08 -0.95 3.85
CA SER A 110 -8.27 -1.95 2.77
C SER A 110 -7.48 -3.22 2.99
N GLN A 111 -8.11 -4.37 2.71
CA GLN A 111 -7.49 -5.68 2.72
C GLN A 111 -7.39 -6.22 1.30
N TYR A 112 -6.21 -6.74 0.93
CA TYR A 112 -6.04 -7.39 -0.36
C TYR A 112 -6.64 -8.79 -0.34
N VAL A 113 -7.63 -9.04 -1.22
CA VAL A 113 -8.37 -10.32 -1.28
C VAL A 113 -8.02 -11.18 -2.50
N GLY A 114 -7.46 -10.59 -3.57
CA GLY A 114 -7.10 -11.29 -4.79
C GLY A 114 -6.87 -10.35 -5.98
N HIS A 115 -6.52 -10.91 -7.14
CA HIS A 115 -6.43 -10.18 -8.41
C HIS A 115 -7.11 -10.95 -9.53
N VAL A 116 -7.66 -10.23 -10.50
CA VAL A 116 -8.26 -10.79 -11.71
C VAL A 116 -7.13 -11.24 -12.64
N THR A 117 -7.20 -12.46 -13.13
CA THR A 117 -6.22 -13.00 -14.09
C THR A 117 -6.75 -13.02 -15.51
N GLU A 118 -8.07 -13.11 -15.68
CA GLU A 118 -8.72 -13.11 -16.99
C GLU A 118 -10.03 -12.31 -16.93
N ILE A 119 -10.30 -11.56 -17.99
CA ILE A 119 -11.54 -10.81 -18.20
C ILE A 119 -12.17 -11.37 -19.48
N ASP A 120 -13.46 -11.66 -19.42
CA ASP A 120 -14.24 -11.93 -20.63
C ASP A 120 -14.50 -10.60 -21.34
N GLU A 121 -13.80 -10.37 -22.45
CA GLU A 121 -13.87 -9.14 -23.23
C GLU A 121 -15.27 -8.89 -23.81
N MET A 122 -16.05 -9.94 -24.03
CA MET A 122 -17.38 -9.84 -24.62
C MET A 122 -18.44 -9.46 -23.57
N ALA A 123 -18.23 -9.86 -22.31
CA ALA A 123 -19.14 -9.56 -21.19
C ALA A 123 -18.67 -8.41 -20.29
N GLY A 124 -17.41 -7.97 -20.40
CA GLY A 124 -16.81 -6.96 -19.52
C GLY A 124 -16.68 -7.41 -18.06
N ARG A 125 -16.73 -8.72 -17.79
CA ARG A 125 -16.74 -9.30 -16.44
C ARG A 125 -15.48 -10.12 -16.19
N PRO A 126 -14.98 -10.17 -14.95
CA PRO A 126 -13.85 -11.04 -14.60
C PRO A 126 -14.26 -12.51 -14.76
N SER A 127 -13.51 -13.26 -15.56
CA SER A 127 -13.75 -14.69 -15.82
C SER A 127 -12.90 -15.60 -14.92
N LYS A 128 -11.74 -15.12 -14.45
CA LYS A 128 -10.93 -15.80 -13.43
C LYS A 128 -10.36 -14.83 -12.39
N LEU A 129 -10.46 -15.24 -11.13
CA LEU A 129 -9.91 -14.52 -9.97
C LEU A 129 -8.91 -15.43 -9.24
N LYS A 130 -7.71 -14.91 -8.99
CA LYS A 130 -6.72 -15.54 -8.12
C LYS A 130 -6.75 -14.89 -6.74
N THR A 131 -7.14 -15.65 -5.73
CA THR A 131 -7.32 -15.15 -4.37
C THR A 131 -6.00 -15.17 -3.60
N ALA A 132 -5.84 -14.23 -2.66
CA ALA A 132 -4.61 -14.08 -1.88
C ALA A 132 -4.56 -14.98 -0.63
N SER A 133 -5.74 -15.41 -0.13
CA SER A 133 -5.88 -16.38 0.96
C SER A 133 -7.30 -16.96 1.00
N PRO A 134 -7.51 -18.27 1.29
CA PRO A 134 -8.85 -18.87 1.43
C PRO A 134 -9.72 -18.21 2.52
N SER A 135 -9.10 -17.65 3.57
CA SER A 135 -9.80 -17.04 4.70
C SER A 135 -10.34 -15.63 4.43
N ALA A 136 -9.91 -14.97 3.35
CA ALA A 136 -10.36 -13.61 2.99
C ALA A 136 -11.79 -13.56 2.44
N ILE A 137 -12.39 -14.71 2.11
CA ILE A 137 -13.73 -14.81 1.51
C ILE A 137 -14.83 -14.91 2.59
N ARG A 138 -14.49 -15.18 3.86
CA ARG A 138 -15.49 -15.51 4.89
C ARG A 138 -16.21 -14.32 5.53
N SER A 139 -15.89 -13.08 5.15
CA SER A 139 -16.68 -11.91 5.56
C SER A 139 -17.34 -11.28 4.32
N LYS A 140 -18.67 -11.39 4.27
CA LYS A 140 -19.62 -10.90 3.23
C LYS A 140 -20.10 -11.94 2.21
N SER A 141 -20.61 -13.06 2.70
CA SER A 141 -21.70 -13.78 2.00
C SER A 141 -23.01 -13.00 2.15
N SER A 142 -23.18 -11.95 1.34
CA SER A 142 -24.46 -11.31 1.10
C SER A 142 -24.38 -10.60 -0.25
N THR A 143 -24.46 -11.39 -1.33
CA THR A 143 -24.90 -10.86 -2.61
C THR A 143 -25.65 -11.97 -3.32
N ARG A 144 -26.92 -11.69 -3.57
CA ARG A 144 -27.96 -12.58 -4.11
C ARG A 144 -27.46 -13.40 -5.29
N ALA A 145 -27.68 -14.72 -5.20
CA ALA A 145 -27.73 -15.59 -6.36
C ALA A 145 -28.82 -15.06 -7.32
N ALA A 146 -28.39 -14.70 -8.53
CA ALA A 146 -29.30 -14.38 -9.61
C ALA A 146 -29.99 -15.67 -10.09
N THR A 147 -31.29 -15.54 -10.25
CA THR A 147 -32.34 -16.50 -10.60
C THR A 147 -32.03 -17.35 -11.83
N LYS A 148 -32.34 -18.65 -11.76
CA LYS A 148 -32.44 -19.54 -12.92
C LYS A 148 -33.56 -19.04 -13.84
N PRO A 149 -33.39 -19.01 -15.18
CA PRO A 149 -34.51 -18.79 -16.07
C PRO A 149 -35.41 -20.04 -16.12
N SER A 150 -36.69 -19.82 -15.87
CA SER A 150 -37.77 -20.77 -16.09
C SER A 150 -37.97 -21.01 -17.59
N ASN A 151 -37.74 -22.23 -18.07
CA ASN A 151 -38.32 -22.69 -19.33
C ASN A 151 -39.40 -23.72 -19.03
N TRP A 152 -40.64 -23.29 -19.21
CA TRP A 152 -41.77 -24.14 -19.57
C TRP A 152 -41.46 -24.89 -20.86
N ASN A 153 -41.61 -26.22 -20.89
CA ASN A 153 -42.62 -26.86 -21.72
C ASN A 153 -42.75 -28.38 -21.46
N LYS A 154 -44.01 -28.78 -21.27
CA LYS A 154 -44.63 -30.12 -21.33
C LYS A 154 -44.25 -31.16 -20.28
#